data_AF-A0A7W9FGW4-F1
#
_entry.id   AF-A0A7W9FGW4-F1
#
_cell.length_a   1.000
_cell.length_b   1.000
_cell.length_c   1.000
_cell.angle_alpha   90.00
_cell.angle_beta   90.00
_cell.angle_gamma   90.00
#
_symmetry.space_group_name_H-M   'P 1'
#
loop_
_entity.id
_entity.type
_entity.pdbx_description
1 polymer ?
#
loop_
_entity_poly.entity_id
_entity_poly.type
_entity_poly.pdbx_seq_one_letter_code
_entity_poly.pdbx_strand_id
1 'polypeptide(L)'
;MSFRVFEPAYIFLDERLNAFLGDRLGAVIAEVEGPLRIALVLYIVLYGFAIFRGAISEPIMDFAIRAIKLLFIYVLATTPTYSDFVTEPLFRDLPNLLTRAISGAETPNVGAAFDQFLAYAGYLGEKIGSEGSAFDLSPYIVAAVVFIVGALACALGFGVVLVAKLALALLVTLGPIFIACALFDATRRFFFGWLSQAVNYLVLFALIITIFQLVLSLVRDQWGAIEGGDPMVGGLIFIALCLLGAIFFLQTPAIAAGIAGGASAGLADFANAASLGSSPSAVARGPLEASRQPPRGGGSIRPTGAR
;
A
#
# COMPACT_ATOMS: atom_id res chain seq x y z
N MET A 1 26.88 -4.99 -23.65
CA MET A 1 27.26 -4.27 -22.40
C MET A 1 26.21 -4.58 -21.32
N SER A 2 26.59 -4.91 -20.09
CA SER A 2 25.60 -5.12 -19.02
C SER A 2 25.14 -3.76 -18.46
N PHE A 3 23.94 -3.32 -18.82
CA PHE A 3 23.32 -2.13 -18.23
C PHE A 3 22.94 -2.45 -16.78
N ARG A 4 23.56 -1.75 -15.81
CA ARG A 4 23.24 -1.86 -14.38
C ARG A 4 22.72 -0.50 -13.88
N VAL A 5 21.41 -0.31 -13.97
CA VAL A 5 20.73 0.96 -13.66
C VAL A 5 19.85 0.79 -12.42
N PHE A 6 19.13 -0.32 -12.33
CA PHE A 6 18.14 -0.57 -11.28
C PHE A 6 18.77 -1.13 -10.00
N GLU A 7 19.79 -1.98 -10.11
CA GLU A 7 20.48 -2.56 -8.96
C GLU A 7 21.15 -1.49 -8.07
N PRO A 8 21.96 -0.56 -8.60
CA PRO A 8 22.59 0.46 -7.77
C PRO A 8 21.56 1.44 -7.20
N ALA A 9 20.53 1.78 -7.98
CA ALA A 9 19.45 2.66 -7.53
C ALA A 9 18.66 2.05 -6.37
N TYR A 10 18.39 0.74 -6.43
CA TYR A 10 17.70 0.02 -5.36
C TYR A 10 18.53 -0.02 -4.07
N ILE A 11 19.81 -0.38 -4.17
CA ILE A 11 20.72 -0.42 -3.02
C ILE A 11 20.83 0.96 -2.38
N PHE A 12 21.07 1.99 -3.18
CA PHE A 12 21.17 3.36 -2.70
C PHE A 12 19.90 3.79 -1.95
N LEU A 13 18.72 3.52 -2.51
CA LEU A 13 17.47 3.88 -1.84
C LEU A 13 17.27 3.08 -0.54
N ASP A 14 17.56 1.78 -0.56
CA ASP A 14 17.41 0.92 0.61
C ASP A 14 18.31 1.37 1.77
N GLU A 15 19.57 1.70 1.49
CA GLU A 15 20.49 2.27 2.48
C GLU A 15 19.97 3.59 3.06
N ARG A 16 19.45 4.48 2.20
CA ARG A 16 18.87 5.76 2.64
C ARG A 16 17.62 5.57 3.49
N LEU A 17 16.78 4.59 3.15
CA LEU A 17 15.58 4.29 3.94
C LEU A 17 15.93 3.66 5.29
N ASN A 18 16.93 2.77 5.34
CA ASN A 18 17.42 2.23 6.61
C ASN A 18 18.01 3.33 7.50
N ALA A 19 18.79 4.26 6.94
CA ALA A 19 19.31 5.41 7.69
C ALA A 19 18.18 6.34 8.18
N PHE A 20 17.19 6.62 7.32
CA PHE A 20 16.00 7.40 7.68
C PHE A 20 15.22 6.74 8.83
N LEU A 21 15.01 5.42 8.78
CA LEU A 21 14.36 4.65 9.82
C LEU A 21 15.16 4.63 11.12
N GLY A 22 16.49 4.69 11.10
CA GLY A 22 17.28 4.82 12.31
C GLY A 22 17.07 6.18 13.00
N ASP A 23 17.38 7.26 12.28
CA ASP A 23 17.43 8.60 12.87
C ASP A 23 16.04 9.19 13.15
N ARG A 24 15.09 9.02 12.22
CA ARG A 24 13.78 9.69 12.30
C ARG A 24 12.80 8.93 13.19
N LEU A 25 12.86 7.60 13.21
CA LEU A 25 12.02 6.80 14.09
C LEU A 25 12.29 7.11 15.56
N GLY A 26 13.58 7.24 15.94
CA GLY A 26 13.96 7.62 17.31
C GLY A 26 13.37 8.98 17.72
N ALA A 27 13.38 9.96 16.80
CA ALA A 27 12.76 11.26 17.03
C ALA A 27 11.23 11.16 17.20
N VAL A 28 10.54 10.37 16.36
CA VAL A 28 9.08 10.18 16.48
C VAL A 28 8.73 9.50 17.81
N ILE A 29 9.48 8.48 18.21
CA ILE A 29 9.29 7.78 19.50
C ILE A 29 9.41 8.77 20.66
N ALA A 30 10.44 9.60 20.66
CA ALA A 30 10.67 10.61 21.71
C ALA A 30 9.54 11.64 21.80
N GLU A 31 9.03 12.11 20.66
CA GLU A 31 7.92 13.08 20.61
C GLU A 31 6.58 12.47 21.05
N VAL A 32 6.38 11.16 20.82
CA VAL A 32 5.15 10.45 21.23
C VAL A 32 5.15 10.14 22.74
N GLU A 33 6.32 9.94 23.35
CA GLU A 33 6.47 9.50 24.74
C GLU A 33 5.77 10.43 25.74
N GLY A 34 6.01 11.73 25.65
CA GLY A 34 5.48 12.74 26.58
C GLY A 34 3.95 12.81 26.61
N PRO A 35 3.30 13.10 25.46
CA PRO A 35 1.84 13.14 25.36
C PRO A 35 1.19 11.80 25.74
N LEU A 36 1.76 10.67 25.30
CA LEU A 36 1.20 9.36 25.59
C LEU A 36 1.27 9.02 27.09
N ARG A 37 2.38 9.37 27.75
CA ARG A 37 2.53 9.16 29.20
C ARG A 37 1.46 9.93 29.98
N ILE A 38 1.25 11.20 29.67
CA ILE A 38 0.23 12.02 30.32
C ILE A 38 -1.15 11.41 30.10
N ALA A 39 -1.46 11.03 28.86
CA ALA A 39 -2.76 10.47 28.50
C ALA A 39 -3.02 9.11 29.18
N LEU A 40 -1.99 8.25 29.30
CA LEU A 40 -2.06 6.98 30.02
C LEU A 40 -2.29 7.18 31.51
N VAL A 41 -1.55 8.10 32.15
CA VAL A 41 -1.71 8.41 33.58
C VAL A 41 -3.11 8.94 33.84
N LEU A 42 -3.59 9.88 33.03
CA LEU A 42 -4.95 10.41 33.15
C LEU A 42 -6.00 9.31 32.97
N TYR A 43 -5.81 8.40 32.00
CA TYR A 43 -6.71 7.27 31.80
C TYR A 43 -6.80 6.40 33.06
N ILE A 44 -5.65 5.97 33.61
CA ILE A 44 -5.61 5.10 34.80
C ILE A 44 -6.24 5.80 36.01
N VAL A 45 -5.93 7.09 36.24
CA VAL A 45 -6.45 7.85 37.39
C VAL A 45 -7.96 8.07 37.28
N LEU A 46 -8.46 8.53 36.13
CA LEU A 46 -9.88 8.80 35.94
C LEU A 46 -10.71 7.51 35.99
N TYR A 47 -10.22 6.44 35.36
CA TYR A 47 -10.90 5.16 35.33
C TYR A 47 -10.90 4.49 36.72
N GLY A 48 -9.76 4.53 37.43
CA GLY A 48 -9.67 4.07 38.82
C GLY A 48 -10.60 4.84 39.75
N PHE A 49 -10.66 6.16 39.62
CA PHE A 49 -11.60 7.00 40.40
C PHE A 49 -13.07 6.68 40.10
N ALA A 50 -13.42 6.42 38.83
CA ALA A 50 -14.77 6.05 38.44
C ALA A 50 -15.22 4.70 39.03
N ILE A 51 -14.29 3.73 39.13
CA ILE A 51 -14.53 2.44 39.81
C ILE A 51 -14.73 2.65 41.31
N PHE A 52 -13.88 3.45 41.98
CA PHE A 52 -14.04 3.76 43.40
C PHE A 52 -15.36 4.48 43.72
N ARG A 53 -15.84 5.33 42.81
CA ARG A 53 -17.14 5.99 42.92
C ARG A 53 -18.33 5.05 42.68
N GLY A 54 -18.09 3.81 42.22
CA GLY A 54 -19.13 2.85 41.85
C GLY A 54 -19.88 3.23 40.57
N ALA A 55 -19.36 4.17 39.77
CA ALA A 55 -19.96 4.54 38.48
C ALA A 55 -19.71 3.46 37.40
N ILE A 56 -18.67 2.65 37.59
CA ILE A 56 -18.31 1.52 36.73
C ILE A 56 -18.18 0.29 37.63
N SER A 57 -19.04 -0.71 37.40
CA SER A 57 -19.02 -1.99 38.11
C SER A 57 -18.16 -3.00 37.36
N GLU A 58 -16.85 -2.75 37.26
CA GLU A 58 -15.89 -3.69 36.66
C GLU A 58 -15.05 -4.33 37.79
N PRO A 59 -14.91 -5.67 37.83
CA PRO A 59 -14.03 -6.34 38.79
C PRO A 59 -12.60 -5.79 38.73
N ILE A 60 -11.96 -5.62 39.90
CA ILE A 60 -10.59 -5.08 39.99
C ILE A 60 -9.60 -5.89 39.15
N MET A 61 -9.82 -7.20 39.00
CA MET A 61 -8.97 -8.07 38.18
C MET A 61 -9.04 -7.72 36.69
N ASP A 62 -10.23 -7.40 36.17
CA ASP A 62 -10.42 -7.01 34.77
C ASP A 62 -9.76 -5.66 34.48
N PHE A 63 -9.85 -4.73 35.44
CA PHE A 63 -9.11 -3.47 35.39
C PHE A 63 -7.59 -3.68 35.38
N ALA A 64 -7.07 -4.59 36.20
CA ALA A 64 -5.64 -4.91 36.24
C ALA A 64 -5.14 -5.48 34.90
N ILE A 65 -5.89 -6.41 34.30
CA ILE A 65 -5.57 -6.97 32.97
C ILE A 65 -5.56 -5.87 31.91
N ARG A 66 -6.54 -4.95 31.96
CA ARG A 66 -6.59 -3.79 31.06
C ARG A 66 -5.37 -2.90 31.26
N ALA A 67 -5.02 -2.55 32.50
CA ALA A 67 -3.86 -1.73 32.82
C ALA A 67 -2.54 -2.35 32.30
N ILE A 68 -2.38 -3.68 32.42
CA ILE A 68 -1.22 -4.39 31.87
C ILE A 68 -1.18 -4.28 30.34
N LYS A 69 -2.31 -4.48 29.65
CA LYS A 69 -2.38 -4.31 28.18
C LYS A 69 -1.99 -2.90 27.76
N LEU A 70 -2.48 -1.89 28.47
CA LEU A 70 -2.17 -0.48 28.21
C LEU A 70 -0.68 -0.18 28.42
N LEU A 71 -0.08 -0.75 29.47
CA LEU A 71 1.36 -0.62 29.73
C LEU A 71 2.20 -1.31 28.65
N PHE A 72 1.77 -2.48 28.17
CA PHE A 72 2.44 -3.15 27.06
C PHE A 72 2.41 -2.32 25.78
N ILE A 73 1.25 -1.75 25.43
CA ILE A 73 1.11 -0.85 24.27
C ILE A 73 2.00 0.39 24.44
N TYR A 74 2.05 0.98 25.64
CA TYR A 74 2.91 2.12 25.94
C TYR A 74 4.39 1.77 25.71
N VAL A 75 4.86 0.65 26.28
CA VAL A 75 6.26 0.20 26.11
C VAL A 75 6.55 -0.06 24.63
N LEU A 76 5.66 -0.75 23.91
CA LEU A 76 5.82 -1.02 22.48
C LEU A 76 5.90 0.26 21.64
N ALA A 77 5.12 1.30 21.97
CA ALA A 77 5.10 2.54 21.20
C ALA A 77 6.24 3.51 21.54
N THR A 78 6.81 3.45 22.74
CA THR A 78 7.70 4.50 23.27
C THR A 78 9.14 4.05 23.54
N THR A 79 9.44 2.76 23.34
CA THR A 79 10.77 2.21 23.60
C THR A 79 11.42 1.67 22.33
N PRO A 80 12.75 1.42 22.33
CA PRO A 80 13.45 0.80 21.20
C PRO A 80 12.87 -0.56 20.78
N THR A 81 12.13 -1.23 21.67
CA THR A 81 11.32 -2.45 21.41
C THR A 81 10.43 -2.32 20.17
N TYR A 82 9.99 -1.10 19.81
CA TYR A 82 9.27 -0.85 18.58
C TYR A 82 10.04 -1.35 17.34
N SER A 83 11.37 -1.18 17.33
CA SER A 83 12.21 -1.59 16.23
C SER A 83 12.13 -3.10 16.04
N ASP A 84 12.39 -3.86 17.09
CA ASP A 84 12.44 -5.33 17.08
C ASP A 84 11.09 -5.97 16.73
N PHE A 85 9.99 -5.43 17.26
CA PHE A 85 8.67 -6.05 17.12
C PHE A 85 7.82 -5.52 15.97
N VAL A 86 8.15 -4.34 15.43
CA VAL A 86 7.36 -3.70 14.37
C VAL A 86 8.23 -3.36 13.17
N THR A 87 9.36 -2.68 13.37
CA THR A 87 10.19 -2.23 12.24
C THR A 87 10.85 -3.39 11.52
N GLU A 88 11.54 -4.28 12.23
CA GLU A 88 12.24 -5.41 11.59
C GLU A 88 11.28 -6.37 10.88
N PRO A 89 10.19 -6.85 11.53
CA PRO A 89 9.27 -7.77 10.86
C PRO A 89 8.59 -7.12 9.67
N LEU A 90 8.12 -5.88 9.81
CA LEU A 90 7.33 -5.22 8.78
C LEU A 90 8.19 -4.72 7.61
N PHE A 91 9.39 -4.19 7.88
CA PHE A 91 10.22 -3.56 6.86
C PHE A 91 11.27 -4.49 6.24
N ARG A 92 11.76 -5.48 7.00
CA ARG A 92 12.83 -6.40 6.55
C ARG A 92 12.32 -7.80 6.30
N ASP A 93 11.75 -8.44 7.33
CA ASP A 93 11.53 -9.89 7.26
C ASP A 93 10.34 -10.24 6.38
N LEU A 94 9.19 -9.61 6.57
CA LEU A 94 7.98 -9.93 5.81
C LEU A 94 8.14 -9.71 4.30
N PRO A 95 8.72 -8.58 3.81
CA PRO A 95 9.01 -8.42 2.40
C PRO A 95 9.91 -9.55 1.85
N ASN A 96 10.97 -9.91 2.59
CA ASN A 96 11.91 -10.97 2.19
C ASN A 96 11.28 -12.37 2.23
N LEU A 97 10.44 -12.65 3.23
CA LEU A 97 9.74 -13.92 3.37
C LEU A 97 8.68 -14.09 2.28
N LEU A 98 7.87 -13.06 2.01
CA LEU A 98 6.86 -13.10 0.97
C LEU A 98 7.48 -13.26 -0.42
N THR A 99 8.58 -12.55 -0.69
CA THR A 99 9.31 -12.70 -1.95
C THR A 99 9.90 -14.09 -2.11
N ARG A 100 10.56 -14.65 -1.08
CA ARG A 100 11.06 -16.04 -1.10
C ARG A 100 9.95 -17.06 -1.28
N ALA A 101 8.85 -16.92 -0.53
CA ALA A 101 7.74 -17.86 -0.54
C ALA A 101 7.05 -17.93 -1.91
N ILE A 102 6.95 -16.80 -2.61
CA ILE A 102 6.22 -16.75 -3.89
C ILE A 102 7.14 -16.94 -5.10
N SER A 103 8.37 -16.40 -5.08
CA SER A 103 9.28 -16.54 -6.21
C SER A 103 10.07 -17.86 -6.22
N GLY A 104 10.07 -18.61 -5.12
CA GLY A 104 10.78 -19.89 -4.99
C GLY A 104 12.32 -19.76 -5.05
N ALA A 105 12.84 -18.55 -5.15
CA ALA A 105 14.25 -18.23 -5.19
C ALA A 105 14.58 -17.16 -4.16
N GLU A 106 15.77 -17.21 -3.57
CA GLU A 106 16.34 -16.01 -2.98
C GLU A 106 16.70 -15.08 -4.13
N THR A 107 15.83 -14.13 -4.50
CA THR A 107 16.31 -12.97 -5.25
C THR A 107 17.02 -12.04 -4.29
N PRO A 108 18.36 -12.01 -4.24
CA PRO A 108 19.07 -11.24 -3.22
C PRO A 108 18.95 -9.74 -3.48
N ASN A 109 18.57 -9.36 -4.71
CA ASN A 109 18.43 -7.96 -5.11
C ASN A 109 17.36 -7.81 -6.20
N VAL A 110 16.25 -7.15 -5.87
CA VAL A 110 15.14 -6.86 -6.80
C VAL A 110 15.64 -6.02 -7.99
N GLY A 111 16.54 -5.07 -7.76
CA GLY A 111 17.10 -4.24 -8.82
C GLY A 111 17.93 -5.03 -9.83
N ALA A 112 18.68 -6.05 -9.39
CA ALA A 112 19.44 -6.92 -10.29
C ALA A 112 18.53 -7.69 -11.26
N ALA A 113 17.33 -8.07 -10.82
CA ALA A 113 16.37 -8.76 -11.67
C ALA A 113 15.79 -7.83 -12.76
N PHE A 114 15.58 -6.54 -12.44
CA PHE A 114 15.22 -5.52 -13.45
C PHE A 114 16.37 -5.26 -14.44
N ASP A 115 17.61 -5.20 -13.97
CA ASP A 115 18.78 -5.08 -14.84
C ASP A 115 18.93 -6.29 -15.77
N GLN A 116 18.67 -7.50 -15.27
CA GLN A 116 18.65 -8.71 -16.10
C GLN A 116 17.57 -8.65 -17.19
N PHE A 117 16.36 -8.16 -16.86
CA PHE A 117 15.31 -7.97 -17.86
C PHE A 117 15.72 -6.95 -18.93
N LEU A 118 16.32 -5.82 -18.51
CA LEU A 118 16.83 -4.82 -19.45
C LEU A 118 17.95 -5.37 -20.34
N ALA A 119 18.77 -6.28 -19.82
CA ALA A 119 19.80 -6.97 -20.61
C ALA A 119 19.20 -7.84 -21.72
N TYR A 120 18.07 -8.53 -21.47
CA TYR A 120 17.35 -9.25 -22.53
C TYR A 120 16.85 -8.30 -23.63
N ALA A 121 16.32 -7.13 -23.26
CA ALA A 121 15.90 -6.11 -24.22
C ALA A 121 17.08 -5.59 -25.05
N GLY A 122 18.23 -5.33 -24.41
CA GLY A 122 19.45 -4.88 -25.06
C GLY A 122 20.02 -5.92 -26.04
N TYR A 123 20.11 -7.18 -25.61
CA TYR A 123 20.56 -8.29 -26.47
C TYR A 123 19.67 -8.45 -27.70
N LEU A 124 18.35 -8.46 -27.50
CA LEU A 124 17.41 -8.62 -28.61
C LEU A 124 17.45 -7.42 -29.56
N GLY A 125 17.58 -6.21 -29.03
CA GLY A 125 17.79 -5.00 -29.83
C GLY A 125 19.06 -5.07 -30.67
N GLU A 126 20.20 -5.48 -30.10
CA GLU A 126 21.46 -5.64 -30.83
C GLU A 126 21.34 -6.68 -31.94
N LYS A 127 20.69 -7.82 -31.65
CA LYS A 127 20.46 -8.89 -32.62
C LYS A 127 19.59 -8.41 -33.79
N ILE A 128 18.47 -7.76 -33.53
CA ILE A 128 17.59 -7.19 -34.58
C ILE A 128 18.34 -6.12 -35.37
N GLY A 129 19.07 -5.25 -34.70
CA GLY A 129 19.86 -4.19 -35.35
C GLY A 129 20.92 -4.74 -36.31
N SER A 130 21.45 -5.94 -36.04
CA SER A 130 22.44 -6.59 -36.91
C SER A 130 21.91 -7.02 -38.28
N GLU A 131 20.58 -7.13 -38.44
CA GLU A 131 19.91 -7.39 -39.73
C GLU A 131 19.70 -6.11 -40.55
N GLY A 132 19.88 -4.94 -39.93
CA GLY A 132 19.70 -3.63 -40.55
C GLY A 132 20.75 -3.32 -41.61
N SER A 133 20.33 -2.73 -42.73
CA SER A 133 21.23 -2.29 -43.80
C SER A 133 21.01 -0.81 -44.12
N ALA A 134 21.93 -0.19 -44.88
CA ALA A 134 21.77 1.20 -45.30
C ALA A 134 20.53 1.44 -46.20
N PHE A 135 19.99 0.38 -46.81
CA PHE A 135 18.82 0.42 -47.67
C PHE A 135 17.54 -0.05 -46.97
N ASP A 136 17.67 -0.73 -45.84
CA ASP A 136 16.55 -1.15 -44.99
C ASP A 136 16.82 -0.79 -43.53
N LEU A 137 16.24 0.35 -43.12
CA LEU A 137 16.35 0.89 -41.77
C LEU A 137 15.35 0.25 -40.79
N SER A 138 14.43 -0.60 -41.27
CA SER A 138 13.37 -1.16 -40.44
C SER A 138 13.88 -1.97 -39.23
N PRO A 139 14.96 -2.76 -39.31
CA PRO A 139 15.47 -3.48 -38.15
C PRO A 139 16.03 -2.54 -37.08
N TYR A 140 16.68 -1.43 -37.46
CA TYR A 140 17.16 -0.42 -36.51
C TYR A 140 16.01 0.24 -35.73
N ILE A 141 14.88 0.51 -36.40
CA ILE A 141 13.70 1.08 -35.75
C ILE A 141 13.11 0.08 -34.75
N VAL A 142 12.92 -1.17 -35.16
CA VAL A 142 12.38 -2.22 -34.29
C VAL A 142 13.29 -2.46 -33.09
N ALA A 143 14.61 -2.52 -33.29
CA ALA A 143 15.60 -2.63 -32.23
C ALA A 143 15.48 -1.49 -31.20
N ALA A 144 15.34 -0.25 -31.67
CA ALA A 144 15.15 0.91 -30.80
C ALA A 144 13.83 0.82 -30.00
N VAL A 145 12.74 0.39 -30.64
CA VAL A 145 11.44 0.21 -29.99
C VAL A 145 11.49 -0.88 -28.92
N VAL A 146 12.13 -2.03 -29.20
CA VAL A 146 12.33 -3.13 -28.23
C VAL A 146 13.04 -2.61 -26.98
N PHE A 147 14.13 -1.85 -27.16
CA PHE A 147 14.87 -1.29 -26.04
C PHE A 147 14.04 -0.26 -25.25
N ILE A 148 13.39 0.68 -25.93
CA ILE A 148 12.59 1.73 -25.28
C ILE A 148 11.42 1.13 -24.50
N VAL A 149 10.68 0.20 -25.11
CA VAL A 149 9.53 -0.44 -24.47
C VAL A 149 9.97 -1.29 -23.28
N GLY A 150 11.06 -2.06 -23.42
CA GLY A 150 11.64 -2.82 -22.32
C GLY A 150 12.09 -1.94 -21.16
N ALA A 151 12.79 -0.84 -21.46
CA ALA A 151 13.23 0.13 -20.47
C ALA A 151 12.06 0.81 -19.74
N LEU A 152 11.00 1.20 -20.46
CA LEU A 152 9.80 1.80 -19.87
C LEU A 152 9.04 0.80 -18.99
N ALA A 153 8.89 -0.45 -19.43
CA ALA A 153 8.25 -1.49 -18.62
C ALA A 153 9.02 -1.76 -17.32
N CYS A 154 10.36 -1.85 -17.39
CA CYS A 154 11.20 -1.94 -16.20
C CYS A 154 11.09 -0.71 -15.30
N ALA A 155 11.13 0.50 -15.86
CA ALA A 155 11.03 1.74 -15.10
C ALA A 155 9.68 1.84 -14.37
N LEU A 156 8.58 1.43 -15.02
CA LEU A 156 7.25 1.37 -14.40
C LEU A 156 7.22 0.37 -13.24
N GLY A 157 7.64 -0.88 -13.47
CA GLY A 157 7.64 -1.92 -12.44
C GLY A 157 8.54 -1.54 -11.26
N PHE A 158 9.74 -1.04 -11.54
CA PHE A 158 10.69 -0.58 -10.53
C PHE A 158 10.14 0.61 -9.74
N GLY A 159 9.50 1.58 -10.42
CA GLY A 159 8.86 2.72 -9.77
C GLY A 159 7.80 2.28 -8.75
N VAL A 160 6.97 1.30 -9.09
CA VAL A 160 5.96 0.75 -8.17
C VAL A 160 6.62 0.07 -6.96
N VAL A 161 7.68 -0.71 -7.16
CA VAL A 161 8.48 -1.31 -6.06
C VAL A 161 9.02 -0.24 -5.13
N LEU A 162 9.61 0.83 -5.68
CA LEU A 162 10.18 1.91 -4.89
C LEU A 162 9.11 2.65 -4.09
N VAL A 163 7.96 2.95 -4.71
CA VAL A 163 6.82 3.57 -4.02
C VAL A 163 6.36 2.72 -2.85
N ALA A 164 6.27 1.40 -3.02
CA ALA A 164 5.88 0.49 -1.95
C ALA A 164 6.87 0.51 -0.78
N LYS A 165 8.19 0.45 -1.05
CA LYS A 165 9.23 0.54 -0.02
C LYS A 165 9.24 1.89 0.69
N LEU A 166 9.16 2.98 -0.06
CA LEU A 166 9.10 4.34 0.50
C LEU A 166 7.88 4.50 1.41
N ALA A 167 6.70 4.07 0.95
CA ALA A 167 5.48 4.15 1.73
C ALA A 167 5.54 3.29 2.99
N LEU A 168 6.11 2.08 2.91
CA LEU A 168 6.33 1.20 4.06
C LEU A 168 7.29 1.84 5.08
N ALA A 169 8.39 2.46 4.64
CA ALA A 169 9.33 3.16 5.51
C ALA A 169 8.64 4.32 6.26
N LEU A 170 7.85 5.13 5.55
CA LEU A 170 7.08 6.21 6.16
C LEU A 170 6.03 5.68 7.14
N LEU A 171 5.33 4.61 6.77
CA LEU A 171 4.31 3.98 7.60
C LEU A 171 4.89 3.42 8.91
N VAL A 172 6.06 2.78 8.83
CA VAL A 172 6.79 2.29 10.01
C VAL A 172 7.28 3.46 10.86
N THR A 173 7.85 4.50 10.24
CA THR A 173 8.33 5.69 10.98
C THR A 173 7.22 6.36 11.79
N LEU A 174 6.00 6.42 11.25
CA LEU A 174 4.82 6.97 11.93
C LEU A 174 4.09 5.97 12.83
N GLY A 175 4.48 4.69 12.82
CA GLY A 175 3.79 3.64 13.54
C GLY A 175 3.69 3.86 15.05
N PRO A 176 4.67 4.43 15.78
CA PRO A 176 4.54 4.76 17.20
C PRO A 176 3.28 5.59 17.51
N ILE A 177 2.94 6.55 16.65
CA ILE A 177 1.76 7.41 16.80
C ILE A 177 0.47 6.58 16.65
N PHE A 178 0.42 5.70 15.66
CA PHE A 178 -0.76 4.88 15.41
C PHE A 178 -0.93 3.77 16.45
N ILE A 179 0.16 3.20 16.98
CA ILE A 179 0.11 2.26 18.10
C ILE A 179 -0.36 2.98 19.36
N ALA A 180 0.09 4.21 19.62
CA ALA A 180 -0.41 5.04 20.72
C ALA A 180 -1.93 5.26 20.61
N CYS A 181 -2.46 5.47 19.41
CA CYS A 181 -3.90 5.58 19.17
C CYS A 181 -4.68 4.29 19.50
N ALA A 182 -4.05 3.12 19.57
CA ALA A 182 -4.71 1.87 19.96
C ALA A 182 -5.11 1.83 21.45
N LEU A 183 -4.46 2.67 22.26
CA LEU A 183 -4.68 2.81 23.70
C LEU A 183 -6.10 3.26 24.03
N PHE A 184 -6.69 4.13 23.21
CA PHE A 184 -8.03 4.67 23.42
C PHE A 184 -9.03 4.10 22.42
N ASP A 185 -10.20 3.69 22.91
CA ASP A 185 -11.25 3.13 22.06
C ASP A 185 -11.69 4.11 20.95
N ALA A 186 -11.73 5.42 21.24
CA ALA A 186 -12.11 6.47 20.29
C ALA A 186 -11.12 6.60 19.11
N THR A 187 -9.83 6.32 19.31
CA THR A 187 -8.79 6.46 18.29
C THR A 187 -8.32 5.13 17.72
N ARG A 188 -8.80 3.99 18.24
CA ARG A 188 -8.37 2.65 17.82
C ARG A 188 -8.59 2.38 16.33
N ARG A 189 -9.58 3.04 15.71
CA ARG A 189 -9.78 2.97 14.25
C ARG A 189 -8.54 3.37 13.43
N PHE A 190 -7.74 4.31 13.93
CA PHE A 190 -6.53 4.76 13.23
C PHE A 190 -5.43 3.70 13.27
N PHE A 191 -5.30 2.98 14.38
CA PHE A 191 -4.39 1.82 14.48
C PHE A 191 -4.76 0.73 13.46
N PHE A 192 -6.04 0.37 13.38
CA PHE A 192 -6.47 -0.64 12.42
C PHE A 192 -6.33 -0.19 10.96
N GLY A 193 -6.57 1.09 10.66
CA GLY A 193 -6.30 1.67 9.35
C GLY A 193 -4.82 1.64 8.99
N TRP A 194 -3.94 2.00 9.93
CA TRP A 194 -2.49 1.89 9.78
C TRP A 194 -2.05 0.44 9.52
N LEU A 195 -2.57 -0.52 10.29
CA LEU A 195 -2.25 -1.94 10.13
C LEU A 195 -2.74 -2.49 8.78
N SER A 196 -3.96 -2.13 8.36
CA SER A 196 -4.47 -2.48 7.02
C SER A 196 -3.57 -1.92 5.92
N GLN A 197 -3.08 -0.68 6.08
CA GLN A 197 -2.18 -0.08 5.10
C GLN A 197 -0.77 -0.71 5.11
N ALA A 198 -0.29 -1.16 6.27
CA ALA A 198 0.93 -1.93 6.39
C ALA A 198 0.84 -3.23 5.57
N VAL A 199 -0.26 -3.96 5.74
CA VAL A 199 -0.56 -5.18 4.98
C VAL A 199 -0.71 -4.87 3.49
N ASN A 200 -1.37 -3.78 3.11
CA ASN A 200 -1.50 -3.36 1.72
C ASN A 200 -0.15 -3.19 1.03
N TYR A 201 0.79 -2.46 1.63
CA TYR A 201 2.11 -2.26 1.03
C TYR A 201 2.97 -3.53 1.03
N LEU A 202 2.84 -4.40 2.03
CA LEU A 202 3.47 -5.72 2.01
C LEU A 202 2.96 -6.58 0.86
N VAL A 203 1.63 -6.66 0.70
CA VAL A 203 0.99 -7.42 -0.39
C VAL A 203 1.37 -6.81 -1.74
N LEU A 204 1.37 -5.48 -1.86
CA LEU A 204 1.81 -4.80 -3.07
C LEU A 204 3.23 -5.20 -3.43
N PHE A 205 4.16 -5.14 -2.47
CA PHE A 205 5.57 -5.51 -2.67
C PHE A 205 5.74 -6.99 -3.06
N ALA A 206 4.96 -7.89 -2.45
CA ALA A 206 4.96 -9.30 -2.79
C ALA A 206 4.41 -9.57 -4.20
N LEU A 207 3.27 -8.97 -4.55
CA LEU A 207 2.63 -9.13 -5.84
C LEU A 207 3.48 -8.59 -6.99
N ILE A 208 4.09 -7.42 -6.83
CA ILE A 208 4.90 -6.80 -7.90
C ILE A 208 6.11 -7.68 -8.23
N ILE A 209 6.79 -8.22 -7.22
CA ILE A 209 7.94 -9.10 -7.43
C ILE A 209 7.52 -10.44 -8.02
N THR A 210 6.39 -10.98 -7.57
CA THR A 210 5.81 -12.22 -8.12
C THR A 210 5.48 -12.07 -9.61
N ILE A 211 4.74 -11.02 -9.96
CA ILE A 211 4.36 -10.73 -11.34
C ILE A 211 5.60 -10.48 -12.18
N PHE A 212 6.57 -9.72 -11.66
CA PHE A 212 7.81 -9.48 -12.38
C PHE A 212 8.59 -10.77 -12.65
N GLN A 213 8.69 -11.67 -11.67
CA GLN A 213 9.31 -12.98 -11.84
C GLN A 213 8.55 -13.87 -12.82
N LEU A 214 7.22 -13.83 -12.79
CA LEU A 214 6.39 -14.54 -13.76
C LEU A 214 6.69 -14.05 -15.18
N VAL A 215 6.70 -12.73 -15.40
CA VAL A 215 7.05 -12.11 -16.69
C VAL A 215 8.46 -12.50 -17.13
N LEU A 216 9.45 -12.45 -16.23
CA LEU A 216 10.81 -12.93 -16.49
C LEU A 216 10.84 -14.41 -16.88
N SER A 217 10.07 -15.27 -16.20
CA SER A 217 10.00 -16.69 -16.52
C SER A 217 9.39 -16.93 -17.89
N LEU A 218 8.33 -16.20 -18.26
CA LEU A 218 7.73 -16.26 -19.59
C LEU A 218 8.73 -15.85 -20.67
N VAL A 219 9.51 -14.80 -20.44
CA VAL A 219 10.59 -14.41 -21.36
C VAL A 219 11.64 -15.52 -21.48
N ARG A 220 12.07 -16.12 -20.37
CA ARG A 220 13.05 -17.23 -20.38
C ARG A 220 12.51 -18.46 -21.11
N ASP A 221 11.27 -18.84 -20.89
CA ASP A 221 10.66 -20.02 -21.51
C ASP A 221 10.44 -19.81 -23.01
N GLN A 222 10.08 -18.60 -23.43
CA GLN A 222 9.97 -18.23 -24.84
C GLN A 222 11.33 -17.92 -25.48
N TRP A 223 12.41 -17.84 -24.70
CA TRP A 223 13.71 -17.35 -25.16
C TRP A 223 14.26 -18.19 -26.32
N GLY A 224 14.14 -19.51 -26.27
CA GLY A 224 14.58 -20.38 -27.35
C GLY A 224 13.85 -20.13 -28.68
N ALA A 225 12.57 -19.75 -28.63
CA ALA A 225 11.80 -19.38 -29.82
C ALA A 225 12.14 -17.96 -30.31
N ILE A 226 12.31 -17.02 -29.39
CA ILE A 226 12.73 -15.63 -29.67
C ILE A 226 14.14 -15.62 -30.30
N GLU A 227 15.02 -16.50 -29.84
CA GLU A 227 16.40 -16.58 -30.31
C GLU A 227 16.58 -17.48 -31.54
N GLY A 228 15.83 -18.57 -31.65
CA GLY A 228 15.94 -19.50 -32.78
C GLY A 228 15.19 -19.07 -34.05
N GLY A 229 14.23 -18.14 -33.93
CA GLY A 229 13.41 -17.65 -35.04
C GLY A 229 13.92 -16.34 -35.67
N ASP A 230 13.06 -15.75 -36.51
CA ASP A 230 13.26 -14.41 -37.08
C ASP A 230 13.37 -13.36 -35.95
N PRO A 231 14.49 -12.62 -35.85
CA PRO A 231 14.70 -11.60 -34.81
C PRO A 231 13.62 -10.52 -34.79
N MET A 232 13.06 -10.11 -35.94
CA MET A 232 11.96 -9.13 -35.97
C MET A 232 10.72 -9.66 -35.24
N VAL A 233 10.38 -10.93 -35.48
CA VAL A 233 9.25 -11.61 -34.81
C VAL A 233 9.54 -11.75 -33.31
N GLY A 234 10.77 -12.14 -32.95
CA GLY A 234 11.23 -12.20 -31.57
C GLY A 234 11.08 -10.85 -30.85
N GLY A 235 11.47 -9.75 -31.50
CA GLY A 235 11.29 -8.39 -31.01
C GLY A 235 9.83 -8.02 -30.74
N LEU A 236 8.93 -8.38 -31.65
CA LEU A 236 7.50 -8.11 -31.50
C LEU A 236 6.88 -8.91 -30.33
N ILE A 237 7.26 -10.18 -30.17
CA ILE A 237 6.85 -11.01 -29.03
C ILE A 237 7.34 -10.39 -27.72
N PHE A 238 8.61 -9.96 -27.68
CA PHE A 238 9.17 -9.32 -26.49
C PHE A 238 8.46 -8.00 -26.13
N ILE A 239 8.15 -7.17 -27.13
CA ILE A 239 7.35 -5.94 -26.95
C ILE A 239 5.97 -6.30 -26.35
N ALA A 240 5.30 -7.32 -26.88
CA ALA A 240 4.01 -7.76 -26.37
C ALA A 240 4.09 -8.22 -24.90
N LEU A 241 5.14 -8.97 -24.52
CA LEU A 241 5.40 -9.36 -23.14
C LEU A 241 5.68 -8.16 -22.23
N CYS A 242 6.43 -7.16 -22.71
CA CYS A 242 6.69 -5.92 -21.96
C CYS A 242 5.40 -5.13 -21.72
N LEU A 243 4.54 -5.00 -22.72
CA LEU A 243 3.24 -4.33 -22.58
C LEU A 243 2.34 -5.08 -21.60
N LEU A 244 2.29 -6.40 -21.68
CA LEU A 244 1.56 -7.24 -20.73
C LEU A 244 2.07 -7.03 -19.30
N GLY A 245 3.39 -7.07 -19.10
CA GLY A 245 4.02 -6.81 -17.80
C GLY A 245 3.71 -5.41 -17.27
N ALA A 246 3.80 -4.39 -18.11
CA ALA A 246 3.45 -3.01 -17.74
C ALA A 246 1.98 -2.88 -17.30
N ILE A 247 1.05 -3.52 -18.01
CA ILE A 247 -0.37 -3.55 -17.63
C ILE A 247 -0.54 -4.20 -16.25
N PHE A 248 0.12 -5.32 -15.98
CA PHE A 248 0.06 -5.96 -14.66
C PHE A 248 0.66 -5.07 -13.56
N PHE A 249 1.77 -4.38 -13.81
CA PHE A 249 2.36 -3.45 -12.84
C PHE A 249 1.41 -2.29 -12.50
N LEU A 250 0.68 -1.76 -13.48
CA LEU A 250 -0.32 -0.72 -13.26
C LEU A 250 -1.53 -1.21 -12.46
N GLN A 251 -1.89 -2.49 -12.58
CA GLN A 251 -3.02 -3.08 -11.84
C GLN A 251 -2.64 -3.56 -10.44
N THR A 252 -1.36 -3.87 -10.20
CA THR A 252 -0.86 -4.42 -8.94
C THR A 252 -1.27 -3.61 -7.70
N PRO A 253 -1.18 -2.26 -7.70
CA PRO A 253 -1.63 -1.44 -6.57
C PRO A 253 -3.12 -1.64 -6.24
N ALA A 254 -3.99 -1.76 -7.25
CA ALA A 254 -5.41 -1.98 -7.05
C ALA A 254 -5.71 -3.38 -6.48
N ILE A 255 -4.99 -4.41 -6.96
CA ILE A 255 -5.12 -5.78 -6.46
C ILE A 255 -4.67 -5.86 -5.00
N ALA A 256 -3.52 -5.26 -4.68
CA ALA A 256 -3.01 -5.21 -3.30
C ALA A 256 -4.00 -4.51 -2.35
N ALA A 257 -4.54 -3.37 -2.79
CA ALA A 257 -5.54 -2.64 -2.03
C ALA A 257 -6.80 -3.47 -1.78
N GLY A 258 -7.27 -4.21 -2.80
CA GLY A 258 -8.41 -5.12 -2.67
C GLY A 258 -8.19 -6.25 -1.66
N ILE A 259 -7.00 -6.86 -1.66
CA ILE A 259 -6.65 -7.98 -0.76
C ILE A 259 -6.49 -7.51 0.68
N ALA A 260 -5.83 -6.38 0.91
CA ALA A 260 -5.54 -5.87 2.26
C ALA A 260 -6.74 -5.27 3.01
N GLY A 261 -7.96 -5.52 2.52
CA GLY A 261 -9.20 -5.04 3.11
C GLY A 261 -9.84 -3.87 2.36
N GLY A 262 -9.46 -3.64 1.11
CA GLY A 262 -10.15 -2.74 0.17
C GLY A 262 -10.27 -1.33 0.70
N ALA A 263 -9.17 -0.55 0.68
CA ALA A 263 -9.14 0.91 0.88
C ALA A 263 -10.39 1.44 1.60
N SER A 264 -10.49 1.14 2.90
CA SER A 264 -11.69 1.27 3.74
C SER A 264 -12.59 2.47 3.40
N ALA A 265 -13.49 2.36 2.42
CA ALA A 265 -14.53 3.32 2.02
C ALA A 265 -14.13 4.81 1.75
N GLY A 266 -13.06 5.34 2.33
CA GLY A 266 -12.82 6.76 2.48
C GLY A 266 -12.12 7.39 1.28
N LEU A 267 -11.30 6.66 0.53
CA LEU A 267 -10.67 7.19 -0.69
C LEU A 267 -11.62 7.13 -1.89
N ALA A 268 -12.48 6.12 -1.96
CA ALA A 268 -13.54 6.02 -2.95
C ALA A 268 -14.66 7.05 -2.70
N ASP A 269 -15.03 7.29 -1.43
CA ASP A 269 -15.95 8.36 -1.05
C ASP A 269 -15.33 9.75 -1.28
N PHE A 270 -14.02 9.95 -1.05
CA PHE A 270 -13.35 11.21 -1.39
C PHE A 270 -13.23 11.42 -2.89
N ALA A 271 -12.94 10.37 -3.67
CA ALA A 271 -12.88 10.43 -5.12
C ALA A 271 -14.27 10.67 -5.73
N ASN A 272 -15.32 10.03 -5.20
CA ASN A 272 -16.71 10.31 -5.57
C ASN A 272 -17.17 11.71 -5.14
N ALA A 273 -16.78 12.18 -3.96
CA ALA A 273 -17.06 13.55 -3.51
C ALA A 273 -16.29 14.61 -4.33
N ALA A 274 -15.07 14.29 -4.75
CA ALA A 274 -14.27 15.15 -5.63
C ALA A 274 -14.78 15.12 -7.08
N SER A 275 -15.28 13.98 -7.57
CA SER A 275 -15.90 13.88 -8.91
C SER A 275 -17.34 14.44 -8.95
N LEU A 276 -18.02 14.51 -7.80
CA LEU A 276 -19.26 15.28 -7.64
C LEU A 276 -18.99 16.79 -7.51
N GLY A 277 -17.75 17.19 -7.23
CA GLY A 277 -17.31 18.60 -7.14
C GLY A 277 -17.00 19.27 -8.48
N SER A 278 -17.08 18.55 -9.61
CA SER A 278 -16.74 19.07 -10.95
C SER A 278 -17.92 19.17 -11.93
N SER A 279 -19.16 19.19 -11.43
CA SER A 279 -20.34 19.50 -12.26
C SER A 279 -20.84 20.92 -11.97
N PRO A 280 -20.88 21.83 -12.95
CA PRO A 280 -21.43 23.17 -12.73
C PRO A 280 -22.96 23.10 -12.67
N SER A 281 -23.50 23.65 -11.57
CA SER A 281 -24.86 24.19 -11.46
C SER A 281 -26.05 23.24 -11.67
N ALA A 282 -26.50 22.61 -10.59
CA ALA A 282 -27.93 22.44 -10.36
C ALA A 282 -28.34 23.35 -9.20
N VAL A 283 -29.13 24.37 -9.52
CA VAL A 283 -29.72 25.35 -8.60
C VAL A 283 -30.25 24.66 -7.33
N ALA A 284 -29.75 25.10 -6.18
CA ALA A 284 -30.32 24.75 -4.88
C ALA A 284 -31.76 25.28 -4.81
N ARG A 285 -32.74 24.40 -5.06
CA ARG A 285 -34.12 24.64 -4.61
C ARG A 285 -34.12 24.41 -3.10
N GLY A 286 -34.29 25.49 -2.34
CA GLY A 286 -34.47 25.43 -0.90
C GLY A 286 -35.67 24.53 -0.53
N PRO A 287 -35.72 24.01 0.71
CA PRO A 287 -36.84 23.22 1.18
C PRO A 287 -38.12 24.07 1.06
N LEU A 288 -39.09 23.60 0.27
CA LEU A 288 -40.44 24.14 0.35
C LEU A 288 -40.93 23.92 1.77
N GLU A 289 -41.15 25.04 2.43
CA GLU A 289 -41.73 25.20 3.75
C GLU A 289 -42.91 24.23 3.91
N ALA A 290 -42.77 23.29 4.84
CA ALA A 290 -43.84 22.42 5.25
C ALA A 290 -44.97 23.29 5.80
N SER A 291 -46.03 23.47 5.00
CA SER A 291 -47.28 24.09 5.41
C SER A 291 -47.79 23.38 6.66
N ARG A 292 -47.55 24.01 7.82
CA ARG A 292 -48.17 23.64 9.09
C ARG A 292 -49.67 23.90 8.97
N GLN A 293 -50.42 22.85 8.69
CA GLN A 293 -51.87 22.86 8.82
C GLN A 293 -52.21 22.35 10.23
N PRO A 294 -52.79 23.19 11.11
CA PRO A 294 -53.16 22.76 12.46
C PRO A 294 -54.30 21.74 12.40
N PRO A 295 -54.30 20.70 13.26
CA PRO A 295 -55.38 19.72 13.30
C PRO A 295 -56.67 20.41 13.77
N ARG A 296 -57.66 20.46 12.88
CA ARG A 296 -59.03 20.85 13.23
C ARG A 296 -59.66 19.72 14.04
N GLY A 297 -59.96 20.03 15.30
CA GLY A 297 -60.89 19.25 16.11
C GLY A 297 -62.25 19.15 15.42
N GLY A 298 -62.84 17.96 15.49
CA GLY A 298 -64.11 17.66 14.84
C GLY A 298 -64.67 16.37 15.40
N GLY A 299 -65.16 16.43 16.64
CA GLY A 299 -66.03 15.40 17.17
C GLY A 299 -67.40 15.46 16.50
N SER A 300 -67.93 14.30 16.15
CA SER A 300 -69.37 14.06 16.13
C SER A 300 -69.61 12.56 16.26
N ILE A 301 -69.94 12.12 17.47
CA ILE A 301 -70.55 10.82 17.73
C ILE A 301 -72.01 10.96 17.31
N ARG A 302 -72.43 10.23 16.27
CA ARG A 302 -73.85 10.06 15.97
C ARG A 302 -74.37 8.82 16.69
N PRO A 303 -75.49 8.91 17.44
CA PRO A 303 -76.14 7.75 18.02
C PRO A 303 -77.05 7.12 16.97
N THR A 304 -76.86 5.84 16.67
CA THR A 304 -77.93 5.00 16.11
C THR A 304 -78.46 4.13 17.24
N GLY A 305 -79.58 4.57 17.81
CA GLY A 305 -80.37 3.78 18.73
C GLY A 305 -81.31 2.83 17.98
N ALA A 306 -81.47 1.65 18.58
CA ALA A 306 -82.67 0.82 18.70
C ALA A 306 -83.42 0.37 17.43
N ARG A 307 -83.39 -0.95 17.20
CA ARG A 307 -84.54 -1.84 17.45
C ARG A 307 -84.07 -3.28 17.62
#